data_AF-A0A9E1Q8Y8-F1
#
_entry.id   AF-A0A9E1Q8Y8-F1
#
_cell.length_a   1.000
_cell.length_b   1.000
_cell.length_c   1.000
_cell.angle_alpha   90.00
_cell.angle_beta   90.00
_cell.angle_gamma   90.00
#
_symmetry.space_group_name_H-M   'P 1'
#
loop_
_entity.id
_entity.type
_entity.pdbx_description
1 polymer ?
#
loop_
_entity_poly.entity_id
_entity_poly.type
_entity_poly.pdbx_seq_one_letter_code
_entity_poly.pdbx_strand_id
1 'polypeptide(L)'
;KKEAGEISLKIIDGYHFLVSIAPETKAANLEDYKATITASRVDDFHHKSMLMEVTFTDGNTYEYFGVNKILFNKFVNSKSINNFGKRNIFNSFLYRKSKKAAVTV
;
A
#
# COMPACT_ATOMS: atom_id res chain seq x y z
N LYS A 1 34.01 0.61 10.37
CA LYS A 1 33.56 -0.32 9.29
C LYS A 1 32.07 -0.68 9.39
N LYS A 2 31.51 -0.98 10.58
CA LYS A 2 30.06 -1.28 10.73
C LYS A 2 29.15 -0.11 10.34
N GLU A 3 29.47 1.11 10.78
CA GLU A 3 28.65 2.31 10.51
C GLU A 3 28.54 2.65 9.00
N ALA A 4 29.60 2.43 8.22
CA ALA A 4 29.57 2.65 6.77
C ALA A 4 28.62 1.68 6.04
N GLY A 5 28.51 0.44 6.53
CA GLY A 5 27.56 -0.55 6.01
C GLY A 5 26.11 -0.15 6.29
N GLU A 6 25.82 0.32 7.49
CA GLU A 6 24.48 0.76 7.89
C GLU A 6 23.99 1.98 7.11
N ILE A 7 24.88 2.95 6.83
CA ILE A 7 24.55 4.11 5.99
C ILE A 7 24.26 3.68 4.56
N SER A 8 25.06 2.76 4.01
CA SER A 8 24.86 2.25 2.65
C SER A 8 23.51 1.53 2.51
N LEU A 9 23.13 0.72 3.50
CA LEU A 9 21.82 0.05 3.54
C LEU A 9 20.67 1.07 3.54
N LYS A 10 20.74 2.12 4.37
CA LYS A 10 19.71 3.17 4.39
C LYS A 10 19.55 3.89 3.05
N ILE A 11 20.66 4.11 2.33
CA ILE A 11 20.64 4.72 1.00
C ILE A 11 19.92 3.80 0.00
N ILE A 12 20.26 2.51 0.03
CA ILE A 12 19.66 1.50 -0.85
C ILE A 12 18.15 1.37 -0.58
N ASP A 13 17.75 1.29 0.70
CA ASP A 13 16.34 1.21 1.09
C ASP A 13 15.55 2.46 0.68
N GLY A 14 16.15 3.64 0.86
CA GLY A 14 15.57 4.91 0.41
C GLY A 14 15.37 4.94 -1.12
N TYR A 15 16.35 4.46 -1.88
CA TYR A 15 16.23 4.34 -3.33
C TYR A 15 15.09 3.39 -3.73
N HIS A 16 15.03 2.18 -3.14
CA HIS A 16 13.95 1.24 -3.40
C HIS A 16 12.57 1.81 -3.04
N PHE A 17 12.48 2.57 -1.96
CA PHE A 17 11.26 3.28 -1.59
C PHE A 17 10.84 4.26 -2.70
N LEU A 18 11.75 5.12 -3.18
CA LEU A 18 11.44 6.09 -4.24
C LEU A 18 11.01 5.41 -5.53
N VAL A 19 11.71 4.36 -5.94
CA VAL A 19 11.34 3.56 -7.12
C VAL A 19 9.95 2.95 -6.95
N SER A 20 9.61 2.48 -5.74
CA SER A 20 8.30 1.83 -5.49
C SER A 20 7.09 2.78 -5.58
N ILE A 21 7.31 4.10 -5.43
CA ILE A 21 6.27 5.13 -5.56
C ILE A 21 6.37 5.92 -6.88
N ALA A 22 7.37 5.63 -7.71
CA ALA A 22 7.62 6.35 -8.94
C ALA A 22 6.45 6.20 -9.94
N PRO A 23 6.15 7.22 -10.76
CA PRO A 23 5.07 7.16 -11.74
C PRO A 23 5.22 6.00 -12.73
N GLU A 24 6.44 5.67 -13.16
CA GLU A 24 6.66 4.55 -14.09
C GLU A 24 6.29 3.21 -13.45
N THR A 25 6.73 2.98 -12.20
CA THR A 25 6.37 1.77 -11.44
C THR A 25 4.86 1.68 -11.21
N LYS A 26 4.21 2.81 -10.92
CA LYS A 26 2.76 2.86 -10.75
C LYS A 26 2.02 2.54 -12.05
N ALA A 27 2.49 3.07 -13.17
CA ALA A 27 1.91 2.81 -14.49
C ALA A 27 2.06 1.32 -14.88
N ALA A 28 3.25 0.75 -14.66
CA ALA A 28 3.53 -0.65 -14.97
C ALA A 28 2.65 -1.63 -14.18
N ASN A 29 2.24 -1.28 -12.96
CA ASN A 29 1.41 -2.14 -12.10
C ASN A 29 -0.07 -1.71 -12.05
N LEU A 30 -0.49 -0.74 -12.88
CA LEU A 30 -1.80 -0.11 -12.76
C LEU A 30 -2.95 -1.09 -13.01
N GLU A 31 -2.78 -2.01 -13.97
CA GLU A 31 -3.80 -3.00 -14.31
C GLU A 31 -4.01 -4.00 -13.17
N ASP A 32 -2.92 -4.58 -12.66
CA ASP A 32 -2.94 -5.48 -11.50
C ASP A 32 -3.55 -4.80 -10.27
N TYR A 33 -3.21 -3.54 -10.04
CA TYR A 33 -3.77 -2.77 -8.95
C TYR A 33 -5.29 -2.58 -9.10
N LYS A 34 -5.75 -2.17 -10.29
CA LYS A 34 -7.18 -2.02 -10.59
C LYS A 34 -7.92 -3.34 -10.42
N ALA A 35 -7.34 -4.46 -10.85
CA ALA A 35 -7.91 -5.79 -10.66
C ALA A 35 -8.04 -6.10 -9.16
N THR A 36 -6.97 -5.90 -8.40
CA THR A 36 -6.94 -6.11 -6.94
C THR A 36 -8.05 -5.32 -6.25
N ILE A 37 -8.06 -4.00 -6.40
CA ILE A 37 -9.02 -3.17 -5.66
C ILE A 37 -10.45 -3.42 -6.13
N THR A 38 -10.67 -3.86 -7.38
CA THR A 38 -12.00 -4.07 -7.94
C THR A 38 -12.59 -5.41 -7.55
N ALA A 39 -11.83 -6.50 -7.73
CA ALA A 39 -12.29 -7.88 -7.58
C ALA A 39 -12.03 -8.47 -6.17
N SER A 40 -10.98 -8.01 -5.48
CA SER A 40 -10.59 -8.54 -4.17
C SER A 40 -11.27 -7.78 -3.03
N ARG A 41 -11.54 -8.49 -1.92
CA ARG A 41 -12.03 -7.87 -0.69
C ARG A 41 -10.86 -7.44 0.17
N VAL A 42 -11.09 -6.51 1.10
CA VAL A 42 -10.12 -6.21 2.15
C VAL A 42 -10.13 -7.38 3.14
N ASP A 43 -8.96 -7.95 3.39
CA ASP A 43 -8.75 -9.08 4.29
C ASP A 43 -8.26 -8.59 5.67
N ASP A 44 -7.23 -7.75 5.67
CA ASP A 44 -6.67 -7.14 6.88
C ASP A 44 -6.18 -5.72 6.61
N PHE A 45 -6.07 -4.89 7.65
CA PHE A 45 -5.55 -3.53 7.54
C PHE A 45 -4.95 -3.02 8.85
N HIS A 46 -3.91 -2.20 8.72
CA HIS A 46 -3.22 -1.56 9.84
C HIS A 46 -3.03 -0.07 9.56
N HIS A 47 -3.08 0.75 10.61
CA HIS A 47 -2.83 2.19 10.50
C HIS A 47 -1.84 2.65 11.55
N LYS A 48 -0.81 3.38 11.11
CA LYS A 48 0.19 3.99 11.98
C LYS A 48 0.51 5.39 11.49
N SER A 49 0.18 6.39 12.32
CA SER A 49 0.39 7.81 12.03
C SER A 49 -0.34 8.26 10.76
N MET A 50 0.34 8.36 9.63
CA MET A 50 -0.20 8.79 8.32
C MET A 50 -0.11 7.68 7.26
N LEU A 51 0.23 6.46 7.67
CA LEU A 51 0.39 5.31 6.79
C LEU A 51 -0.70 4.29 7.10
N MET A 52 -1.42 3.86 6.07
CA MET A 52 -2.36 2.76 6.15
C MET A 52 -1.88 1.60 5.28
N GLU A 53 -1.72 0.42 5.86
CA GLU A 53 -1.45 -0.82 5.14
C GLU A 53 -2.74 -1.61 4.98
N VAL A 54 -2.99 -2.17 3.79
CA VAL A 54 -4.16 -3.00 3.50
C VAL A 54 -3.73 -4.24 2.75
N THR A 55 -4.12 -5.40 3.29
CA THR A 55 -4.01 -6.70 2.63
C THR A 55 -5.35 -7.06 2.02
N PHE A 56 -5.33 -7.49 0.77
CA PHE A 56 -6.51 -7.94 0.04
C PHE A 56 -6.58 -9.46 0.01
N THR A 57 -7.77 -10.01 -0.26
CA THR A 57 -8.01 -11.46 -0.30
C THR A 57 -7.27 -12.20 -1.42
N ASP A 58 -6.67 -11.48 -2.37
CA ASP A 58 -5.76 -12.05 -3.38
C ASP A 58 -4.31 -12.15 -2.88
N GLY A 59 -4.06 -11.81 -1.61
CA GLY A 59 -2.75 -11.86 -0.97
C GLY A 59 -1.86 -10.66 -1.27
N ASN A 60 -2.29 -9.68 -2.08
CA ASN A 60 -1.52 -8.47 -2.30
C ASN A 60 -1.69 -7.49 -1.13
N THR A 61 -0.59 -6.86 -0.72
CA THR A 61 -0.61 -5.81 0.31
C THR A 61 -0.14 -4.48 -0.27
N TYR A 62 -0.88 -3.41 0.03
CA TYR A 62 -0.58 -2.06 -0.39
C TYR A 62 -0.51 -1.11 0.80
N GLU A 63 0.45 -0.19 0.73
CA GLU A 63 0.60 0.92 1.65
C GLU A 63 0.05 2.20 1.02
N TYR A 64 -0.74 2.96 1.77
CA TYR A 64 -1.35 4.24 1.41
C TYR A 64 -0.82 5.35 2.31
N PHE A 65 -0.13 6.32 1.71
CA PHE A 65 0.52 7.42 2.40
C PHE A 65 -0.41 8.63 2.50
N GLY A 66 -0.45 9.27 3.67
CA GLY A 66 -1.23 10.47 3.94
C GLY A 66 -2.60 10.22 4.56
N VAL A 67 -2.97 8.96 4.79
CA VAL A 67 -4.26 8.61 5.41
C VAL A 67 -4.22 9.00 6.89
N ASN A 68 -4.95 10.04 7.27
CA ASN A 68 -5.00 10.50 8.65
C ASN A 68 -5.94 9.64 9.53
N LYS A 69 -5.78 9.75 10.85
CA LYS A 69 -6.59 9.00 11.84
C LYS A 69 -8.10 9.21 11.70
N ILE A 70 -8.54 10.42 11.36
CA ILE A 70 -9.98 10.72 11.21
C ILE A 70 -10.57 9.94 10.03
N LEU A 71 -9.89 9.94 8.89
CA LEU A 71 -10.31 9.19 7.71
C LEU A 71 -10.25 7.68 7.95
N PHE A 72 -9.19 7.20 8.61
CA PHE A 72 -9.07 5.79 9.01
C PHE A 72 -10.23 5.35 9.90
N ASN A 73 -10.60 6.12 10.92
CA ASN A 73 -11.75 5.80 11.77
C ASN A 73 -13.06 5.73 10.97
N LYS A 74 -13.25 6.60 9.96
CA LYS A 74 -14.41 6.51 9.05
C LYS A 74 -14.39 5.25 8.20
N PHE A 75 -13.21 4.82 7.75
CA PHE A 75 -13.03 3.57 6.99
C PHE A 75 -13.44 2.35 7.81
N VAL A 76 -12.92 2.22 9.04
CA VAL A 76 -13.23 1.07 9.93
C VAL A 76 -14.70 0.99 10.31
N ASN A 77 -15.35 2.14 10.52
CA ASN A 77 -16.77 2.21 10.87
C ASN A 77 -17.72 2.22 9.64
N SER A 78 -17.20 2.07 8.43
CA SER A 78 -18.01 2.12 7.23
C SER A 78 -18.86 0.85 7.06
N LYS A 79 -20.06 0.98 6.49
CA LYS A 79 -20.92 -0.17 6.16
C LYS A 79 -20.28 -1.14 5.15
N SER A 80 -19.36 -0.64 4.33
CA SER A 80 -18.64 -1.43 3.33
C SER A 80 -17.25 -0.87 3.15
N ILE A 81 -16.29 -1.56 3.78
CA ILE A 81 -14.87 -1.19 3.79
C ILE A 81 -14.31 -1.06 2.37
N ASN A 82 -14.59 -2.03 1.49
CA ASN A 82 -14.15 -1.98 0.10
C ASN A 82 -14.70 -0.79 -0.68
N ASN A 83 -15.99 -0.47 -0.55
CA ASN A 83 -16.59 0.66 -1.26
C ASN A 83 -16.10 2.00 -0.70
N PHE A 84 -15.96 2.10 0.62
CA PHE A 84 -15.37 3.28 1.25
C PHE A 84 -13.93 3.48 0.79
N GLY A 85 -13.12 2.42 0.83
CA GLY A 85 -11.73 2.40 0.38
C GLY A 85 -11.59 2.86 -1.07
N LYS A 86 -12.36 2.26 -2.01
CA LYS A 86 -12.35 2.66 -3.43
C LYS A 86 -12.64 4.14 -3.65
N ARG A 87 -13.62 4.69 -2.93
CA ARG A 87 -14.09 6.08 -3.12
C ARG A 87 -13.20 7.12 -2.45
N ASN A 88 -12.63 6.79 -1.29
CA ASN A 88 -11.99 7.77 -0.44
C ASN A 88 -10.48 7.56 -0.30
N ILE A 89 -9.95 6.36 -0.53
CA ILE A 89 -8.56 6.03 -0.21
C ILE A 89 -7.79 5.47 -1.40
N PHE A 90 -8.23 4.33 -1.95
CA PHE A 90 -7.45 3.52 -2.89
C PHE A 90 -7.12 4.25 -4.21
N ASN A 91 -7.98 5.15 -4.65
CA ASN A 91 -7.75 5.94 -5.87
C ASN A 91 -7.22 7.36 -5.60
N SER A 92 -7.13 7.76 -4.34
CA SER A 92 -6.94 9.17 -3.96
C SER A 92 -5.59 9.44 -3.30
N PHE A 93 -4.98 8.43 -2.68
CA PHE A 93 -3.70 8.59 -1.98
C PHE A 93 -2.55 8.00 -2.79
N LEU A 94 -1.35 8.53 -2.53
CA LEU A 94 -0.12 7.89 -2.98
C LEU A 94 -0.07 6.50 -2.36
N TYR A 95 0.23 5.49 -3.18
CA TYR A 95 0.33 4.11 -2.71
C TYR A 95 1.52 3.40 -3.33
N ARG A 96 1.93 2.31 -2.69
CA ARG A 96 2.86 1.32 -3.27
C ARG A 96 2.46 -0.09 -2.86
N LYS A 97 2.93 -1.07 -3.62
CA LYS A 97 2.79 -2.49 -3.27
C LYS A 97 3.90 -2.87 -2.28
N SER A 98 3.54 -3.28 -1.07
CA SER A 98 4.52 -3.65 -0.01
C SER A 98 4.82 -5.14 0.00
N LYS A 99 3.84 -5.99 -0.35
CA LYS A 99 4.03 -7.45 -0.48
C LYS A 99 3.36 -7.95 -1.76
N LYS A 100 4.05 -8.83 -2.47
CA LYS A 100 3.45 -9.60 -3.56
C LYS A 100 2.75 -10.82 -2.98
N ALA A 101 1.58 -11.16 -3.53
CA ALA A 101 0.95 -12.45 -3.27
C ALA A 101 2.00 -13.56 -3.47
N ALA A 102 2.09 -14.47 -2.51
CA ALA A 102 3.01 -15.60 -2.63
C ALA A 102 2.60 -16.42 -3.86
N VAL A 103 3.52 -16.58 -4.81
CA VAL A 103 3.32 -17.51 -5.91
C VAL A 103 3.42 -18.90 -5.30
N THR A 104 2.29 -19.58 -5.13
CA THR A 104 2.29 -21.03 -4.89
C THR A 104 2.81 -21.69 -6.16
N VAL A 105 4.07 -22.13 -6.11
CA VAL A 105 4.71 -23.03 -7.09
C VAL A 105 4.14 -24.43 -6.92
#